data_AF-Q6LD60-F1
#
_entry.id   AF-Q6LD60-F1
#
_cell.length_a   1.000
_cell.length_b   1.000
_cell.length_c   1.000
_cell.angle_alpha   90.00
_cell.angle_beta   90.00
_cell.angle_gamma   90.00
#
_symmetry.space_group_name_H-M   'P 1'
#
loop_
_entity.id
_entity.type
_entity.pdbx_description
1 polymer ?
#
loop_
_entity_poly.entity_id
_entity_poly.type
_entity_poly.pdbx_seq_one_letter_code
_entity_poly.pdbx_strand_id
1 'polypeptide(L)' 'VNMFTSQGTVIHFNNPKVQASLAANTFTITGHAETKQLTEMLPSILNQLGADSLT' A
#
# COMPACT_ATOMS: atom_id res chain seq x y z
N VAL A 1 1.06 -0.82 -5.77
CA VAL A 1 0.60 -1.51 -4.53
C VAL A 1 0.97 -0.61 -3.36
N ASN A 2 0.07 -0.46 -2.39
CA ASN A 2 0.31 0.33 -1.18
C ASN A 2 0.20 -0.59 0.03
N MET A 3 1.22 -0.60 0.88
CA MET A 3 1.17 -1.25 2.19
C MET A 3 1.17 -0.16 3.25
N PHE A 4 0.06 -0.02 3.96
CA PHE A 4 -0.10 0.94 5.05
C PHE A 4 0.58 0.41 6.31
N THR A 5 1.32 1.27 6.99
CA THR A 5 1.98 0.93 8.26
C THR A 5 1.28 1.64 9.42
N SER A 6 1.45 1.12 10.64
CA SER A 6 0.94 1.78 11.85
C SER A 6 1.68 3.07 12.21
N GLN A 7 2.76 3.42 11.51
CA GLN A 7 3.59 4.60 11.78
C GLN A 7 3.17 5.82 10.93
N GLY A 8 2.02 5.76 10.25
CA GLY A 8 1.57 6.84 9.37
C GLY A 8 2.35 6.94 8.05
N THR A 9 3.07 5.86 7.67
CA THR A 9 3.77 5.75 6.39
C THR A 9 3.13 4.72 5.48
N VAL A 10 3.42 4.84 4.19
CA VAL A 10 3.01 3.90 3.16
C VAL A 10 4.25 3.39 2.44
N ILE A 11 4.41 2.07 2.38
CA ILE A 11 5.36 1.44 1.46
C ILE A 11 4.67 1.39 0.10
N HIS A 12 5.08 2.28 -0.79
CA HIS A 12 4.53 2.48 -2.11
C HIS A 12 5.36 1.78 -3.18
N PHE A 13 4.69 1.00 -4.01
CA PHE A 13 5.27 0.39 -5.19
C PHE A 13 4.57 0.94 -6.44
N ASN A 14 5.33 1.62 -7.29
CA ASN A 14 4.85 2.06 -8.60
C ASN A 14 5.10 0.97 -9.65
N ASN A 15 4.04 0.59 -10.38
CA ASN A 15 4.06 -0.47 -11.40
C ASN A 15 4.84 -1.77 -11.02
N PRO A 16 4.62 -2.37 -9.82
CA PRO A 16 5.32 -3.60 -9.46
C PRO A 16 4.83 -4.79 -10.29
N LYS A 17 5.68 -5.82 -10.40
CA LYS A 17 5.24 -7.16 -10.81
C LYS A 17 4.51 -7.81 -9.63
N VAL A 18 3.31 -8.35 -9.89
CA VAL A 18 2.49 -9.03 -8.90
C VAL A 18 2.20 -10.45 -9.36
N GLN A 19 2.38 -11.42 -8.46
CA GLN A 19 1.94 -12.80 -8.61
C GLN A 19 1.04 -13.13 -7.42
N ALA A 20 0.03 -13.98 -7.63
CA ALA A 20 -0.94 -14.30 -6.59
C ALA A 20 -1.32 -15.78 -6.63
N SER A 21 -1.49 -16.36 -5.45
CA SER A 21 -2.20 -17.61 -5.24
C SER A 21 -3.41 -17.32 -4.34
N LEU A 22 -4.57 -17.14 -4.96
CA LEU A 22 -5.79 -16.74 -4.25
C LEU A 22 -6.27 -17.83 -3.29
N ALA A 23 -6.19 -19.10 -3.70
CA ALA A 23 -6.56 -20.23 -2.84
C ALA A 23 -5.67 -20.32 -1.58
N ALA A 24 -4.42 -19.86 -1.66
CA ALA A 24 -3.49 -19.81 -0.54
C ALA A 24 -3.44 -18.44 0.16
N ASN A 25 -4.30 -17.49 -0.23
CA ASN A 25 -4.29 -16.10 0.26
C ASN A 25 -2.90 -15.46 0.24
N THR A 26 -2.08 -15.75 -0.77
CA THR A 26 -0.66 -15.34 -0.83
C THR A 26 -0.41 -14.48 -2.06
N PHE A 27 0.29 -13.36 -1.86
CA PHE A 27 0.72 -12.45 -2.93
C PHE A 27 2.24 -12.27 -2.87
N THR A 28 2.87 -12.27 -4.04
CA THR A 28 4.27 -11.87 -4.21
C THR A 28 4.30 -10.55 -4.98
N ILE A 29 4.93 -9.54 -4.39
CA ILE A 29 5.06 -8.20 -4.97
C ILE A 29 6.55 -7.92 -5.15
N THR A 30 6.98 -7.65 -6.39
CA THR A 30 8.39 -7.37 -6.72
C THR A 30 8.48 -6.06 -7.50
N GLY A 31 9.30 -5.14 -7.02
CA GLY A 31 9.53 -3.84 -7.64
C GLY A 31 10.25 -2.91 -6.68
N HIS A 32 10.58 -1.70 -7.14
CA HIS A 32 11.14 -0.66 -6.28
C HIS A 32 10.10 -0.19 -5.27
N ALA A 33 10.50 -0.13 -3.99
CA ALA A 33 9.67 0.34 -2.89
C ALA A 33 10.13 1.72 -2.45
N GLU A 34 9.19 2.64 -2.27
CA GLU A 34 9.42 3.94 -1.66
C GLU A 34 8.58 4.05 -0.40
N THR A 35 9.20 4.40 0.73
CA THR A 35 8.43 4.73 1.94
C THR A 35 8.08 6.21 1.90
N LYS A 36 6.79 6.53 1.95
CA LYS A 36 6.25 7.91 1.92
C LYS A 36 5.44 8.18 3.16
N GLN A 37 5.36 9.44 3.61
CA GLN A 37 4.36 9.81 4.59
C GLN A 37 2.97 9.72 3.95
N LEU A 38 1.97 9.26 4.70
CA LEU A 38 0.59 9.18 4.20
C LEU A 38 0.09 10.55 3.71
N THR A 39 0.49 11.62 4.38
CA THR A 39 0.11 13.00 4.06
C THR A 39 0.61 13.47 2.70
N GLU A 40 1.72 12.94 2.19
CA GLU A 40 2.25 13.28 0.86
C GLU A 40 1.40 12.72 -0.28
N MET A 41 0.59 11.69 -0.01
CA MET A 41 -0.25 11.00 -1.00
C MET A 41 -1.71 11.48 -0.97
N LEU A 42 -2.03 12.49 -0.16
CA LEU A 42 -3.36 13.09 -0.09
C LEU A 42 -3.64 14.00 -1.29
N PRO A 43 -4.91 14.10 -1.74
CA PRO A 43 -6.09 13.41 -1.22
C PRO A 43 -6.34 12.03 -1.87
N SER A 44 -5.60 11.67 -2.93
CA SER A 44 -5.93 10.53 -3.78
C SER A 44 -5.86 9.17 -3.07
N ILE A 45 -5.02 9.06 -2.03
CA ILE A 45 -4.86 7.84 -1.24
C ILE A 45 -6.09 7.52 -0.36
N LEU A 46 -6.98 8.48 -0.11
CA LEU A 46 -8.13 8.33 0.78
C LEU A 46 -9.07 7.19 0.35
N ASN A 47 -9.23 6.96 -0.96
CA ASN A 47 -10.11 5.90 -1.49
C ASN A 47 -9.58 4.47 -1.26
N GLN A 48 -8.35 4.33 -0.77
CA GLN A 48 -7.72 3.04 -0.46
C GLN A 48 -7.68 2.75 1.05
N LEU A 49 -8.08 3.73 1.86
CA LEU A 49 -8.16 3.62 3.30
C LEU A 49 -9.52 3.07 3.72
N GLY A 50 -9.52 2.29 4.79
CA GLY A 50 -10.76 1.98 5.52
C GLY A 50 -11.19 3.16 6.37
N ALA A 51 -12.44 3.15 6.84
CA ALA A 51 -12.98 4.20 7.72
C ALA A 51 -12.11 4.45 8.97
N ASP A 52 -11.45 3.41 9.47
CA ASP A 52 -10.66 3.44 10.71
C ASP A 52 -9.19 3.85 10.50
N SER A 53 -8.75 4.12 9.26
CA SER A 53 -7.31 4.34 8.98
C SER A 53 -6.82 5.77 9.21
N LEU A 54 -7.71 6.70 9.57
CA LEU A 54 -7.40 8.12 9.81
C LEU A 54 -7.71 8.57 11.24
N THR A 55 -8.12 7.65 12.11
CA THR A 55 -8.44 7.91 13.52
C THR A 55 -7.24 7.76 14.43
#